data_AF-A0A8X7VRP5-F1
#
_entry.id   AF-A0A8X7VRP5-F1
#
_cell.length_a   1.000
_cell.length_b   1.000
_cell.length_c   1.000
_cell.angle_alpha   90.00
_cell.angle_beta   90.00
_cell.angle_gamma   90.00
#
_symmetry.space_group_name_H-M   'P 1'
#
loop_
_entity.id
_entity.type
_entity.pdbx_description
1 polymer ?
#
loop_
_entity_poly.entity_id
_entity_poly.type
_entity_poly.pdbx_seq_one_letter_code
_entity_poly.pdbx_strand_id
1 'polypeptide(L)'
;MGNFVSNSQQNNQTEPEKSRDVSMKSMTAHSNYYHSESYHRGKLWECMKTHSDYYQPIIAAAESADKAIDKEVEAVLLPSSVGRDVMEWRKDPKAREEVEKYCDFMERGACKESWIALAQCWDAADVSKEEKDKRMFMLFECTKAHSDYYHPLLEPARDKALDEQVAKEIEALFSTSSDQLKVGDDELTDRILEFMNGGACKESFTRWLDILMEEVEADTRNQSS
;
A
#
# COMPACT_ATOMS: atom_id res chain seq x y z
N MET A 1 -0.65 45.11 -69.51
CA MET A 1 -0.16 44.82 -68.14
C MET A 1 -0.71 43.45 -67.78
N GLY A 2 0.15 42.42 -67.82
CA GLY A 2 -0.24 41.02 -67.71
C GLY A 2 -0.06 40.46 -66.29
N ASN A 3 -0.83 39.40 -66.02
CA ASN A 3 -0.75 38.52 -64.84
C ASN A 3 0.62 37.86 -64.68
N PHE A 4 1.00 37.46 -63.46
CA PHE A 4 1.62 36.15 -63.18
C PHE A 4 1.44 35.74 -61.71
N VAL A 5 1.58 34.42 -61.50
CA VAL A 5 1.02 33.56 -60.47
C VAL A 5 2.15 32.91 -59.63
N SER A 6 1.82 32.56 -58.37
CA SER A 6 2.33 31.44 -57.54
C SER A 6 3.55 31.53 -56.60
N ASN A 7 3.29 30.87 -55.45
CA ASN A 7 4.12 30.04 -54.58
C ASN A 7 4.99 30.66 -53.47
N SER A 8 4.59 30.36 -52.21
CA SER A 8 5.52 29.76 -51.26
C SER A 8 4.76 28.80 -50.34
N GLN A 9 5.05 27.50 -50.49
CA GLN A 9 4.72 26.46 -49.53
C GLN A 9 5.52 26.72 -48.24
N GLN A 10 4.88 26.69 -47.07
CA GLN A 10 5.55 26.42 -45.81
C GLN A 10 5.07 25.08 -45.28
N ASN A 11 6.01 24.15 -45.36
CA ASN A 11 6.01 22.79 -44.91
C ASN A 11 6.07 22.80 -43.36
N ASN A 12 4.98 22.46 -42.67
CA ASN A 12 5.04 22.02 -41.27
C ASN A 12 4.73 20.54 -41.26
N GLN A 13 5.80 19.75 -41.30
CA GLN A 13 5.77 18.31 -41.07
C GLN A 13 5.34 18.05 -39.62
N THR A 14 4.30 17.25 -39.49
CA THR A 14 3.85 16.61 -38.26
C THR A 14 4.93 15.63 -37.79
N GLU A 15 5.55 15.90 -36.64
CA GLU A 15 6.35 14.91 -35.89
C GLU A 15 5.45 14.08 -34.96
N PRO A 16 5.87 12.84 -34.59
CA PRO A 16 4.95 11.71 -34.48
C PRO A 16 4.36 11.51 -33.07
N GLU A 17 3.12 11.00 -33.05
CA GLU A 17 2.31 10.55 -31.90
C GLU A 17 2.92 9.39 -31.06
N LYS A 18 4.24 9.16 -31.11
CA LYS A 18 4.88 7.96 -30.56
C LYS A 18 5.13 8.01 -29.05
N SER A 19 5.24 9.20 -28.46
CA SER A 19 5.57 9.38 -27.02
C SER A 19 4.37 9.14 -26.09
N ARG A 20 3.16 9.57 -26.47
CA ARG A 20 1.95 9.38 -25.65
C ARG A 20 1.47 7.93 -25.64
N ASP A 21 1.72 7.23 -26.75
CA ASP A 21 1.25 5.87 -26.97
C ASP A 21 2.03 4.83 -26.13
N VAL A 22 3.31 5.09 -25.82
CA VAL A 22 4.12 4.26 -24.90
C VAL A 22 3.70 4.47 -23.43
N SER A 23 3.42 5.72 -23.03
CA SER A 23 2.97 6.05 -21.68
C SER A 23 1.58 5.48 -21.38
N MET A 24 0.62 5.59 -22.31
CA MET A 24 -0.70 4.96 -22.14
C MET A 24 -0.63 3.43 -22.13
N LYS A 25 0.22 2.81 -22.96
CA LYS A 25 0.40 1.34 -22.96
C LYS A 25 1.03 0.83 -21.67
N SER A 26 2.02 1.54 -21.13
CA SER A 26 2.64 1.25 -19.84
C SER A 26 1.63 1.37 -18.69
N MET A 27 0.83 2.43 -18.65
CA MET A 27 -0.24 2.59 -17.64
C MET A 27 -1.32 1.51 -17.74
N THR A 28 -1.66 1.09 -18.97
CA THR A 28 -2.65 0.02 -19.21
C THR A 28 -2.10 -1.35 -18.81
N ALA A 29 -0.82 -1.61 -19.09
CA ALA A 29 -0.14 -2.85 -18.69
C ALA A 29 -0.04 -2.96 -17.16
N HIS A 30 0.36 -1.87 -16.49
CA HIS A 30 0.41 -1.78 -15.02
C HIS A 30 -0.99 -1.99 -14.41
N SER A 31 -2.01 -1.30 -14.96
CA SER A 31 -3.40 -1.46 -14.49
C SER A 31 -3.94 -2.88 -14.69
N ASN A 32 -3.60 -3.56 -15.79
CA ASN A 32 -4.02 -4.93 -16.05
C ASN A 32 -3.30 -5.95 -15.16
N TYR A 33 -2.03 -5.70 -14.85
CA TYR A 33 -1.24 -6.51 -13.92
C TYR A 33 -1.84 -6.47 -12.50
N TYR A 34 -2.05 -5.27 -11.94
CA TYR A 34 -2.66 -5.12 -10.61
C TYR A 34 -4.07 -5.73 -10.55
N HIS A 35 -4.83 -5.66 -11.65
CA HIS A 35 -6.13 -6.31 -11.74
C HIS A 35 -6.03 -7.84 -11.72
N SER A 36 -5.02 -8.41 -12.40
CA SER A 36 -4.77 -9.85 -12.43
C SER A 36 -4.24 -10.37 -11.09
N GLU A 37 -3.22 -9.73 -10.51
CA GLU A 37 -2.63 -10.09 -9.22
C GLU A 37 -3.69 -10.06 -8.11
N SER A 38 -4.45 -8.97 -8.00
CA SER A 38 -5.51 -8.83 -6.99
C SER A 38 -6.61 -9.88 -7.14
N TYR A 39 -6.99 -10.25 -8.37
CA TYR A 39 -7.95 -11.31 -8.64
C TYR A 39 -7.45 -12.68 -8.16
N HIS A 40 -6.21 -13.04 -8.51
CA HIS A 40 -5.64 -14.33 -8.14
C HIS A 40 -5.31 -14.43 -6.65
N ARG A 41 -4.81 -13.36 -6.03
CA ARG A 41 -4.65 -13.25 -4.58
C ARG A 41 -5.99 -13.43 -3.86
N GLY A 42 -7.05 -12.79 -4.36
CA GLY A 42 -8.41 -12.95 -3.83
C GLY A 42 -8.91 -14.39 -3.89
N LYS A 43 -8.70 -15.08 -5.02
CA LYS A 43 -9.07 -16.49 -5.19
C LYS A 43 -8.29 -17.43 -4.26
N LEU A 44 -7.01 -17.18 -4.05
CA LEU A 44 -6.20 -17.90 -3.08
C LEU A 44 -6.75 -17.71 -1.66
N TRP A 45 -7.03 -16.47 -1.27
CA TRP A 45 -7.59 -16.16 0.05
C TRP A 45 -8.95 -16.82 0.31
N GLU A 46 -9.86 -16.81 -0.68
CA GLU A 46 -11.14 -17.52 -0.60
C GLU A 46 -10.95 -19.02 -0.38
N CYS A 47 -10.01 -19.63 -1.10
CA CYS A 47 -9.69 -21.04 -0.95
C CYS A 47 -9.14 -21.34 0.45
N MET A 48 -8.17 -20.56 0.94
CA MET A 48 -7.58 -20.74 2.26
C MET A 48 -8.64 -20.66 3.36
N LYS A 49 -9.55 -19.69 3.30
CA LYS A 49 -10.67 -19.58 4.25
C LYS A 49 -11.62 -20.78 4.19
N THR A 50 -11.85 -21.33 3.00
CA THR A 50 -12.68 -22.54 2.84
C THR A 50 -12.01 -23.76 3.47
N HIS A 51 -10.69 -23.87 3.34
CA HIS A 51 -9.85 -24.93 3.90
C HIS A 51 -9.09 -24.46 5.15
N SER A 52 -9.78 -23.68 5.98
CA SER A 52 -9.12 -22.96 7.07
C SER A 52 -8.53 -23.90 8.12
N ASP A 53 -9.01 -25.14 8.23
CA ASP A 53 -8.44 -26.17 9.10
C ASP A 53 -6.95 -26.46 8.79
N TYR A 54 -6.58 -26.46 7.51
CA TYR A 54 -5.19 -26.57 7.08
C TYR A 54 -4.47 -25.23 7.15
N TYR A 55 -5.11 -24.15 6.67
CA TYR A 55 -4.47 -22.84 6.47
C TYR A 55 -4.56 -21.89 7.67
N GLN A 56 -5.13 -22.31 8.80
CA GLN A 56 -5.28 -21.52 10.03
C GLN A 56 -4.01 -20.73 10.39
N PRO A 57 -2.80 -21.33 10.37
CA PRO A 57 -1.58 -20.62 10.72
C PRO A 57 -1.34 -19.36 9.87
N ILE A 58 -1.43 -19.49 8.54
CA ILE A 58 -1.17 -18.39 7.61
C ILE A 58 -2.31 -17.36 7.64
N ILE A 59 -3.56 -17.82 7.78
CA ILE A 59 -4.71 -16.92 7.89
C ILE A 59 -4.58 -16.05 9.15
N ALA A 60 -4.22 -16.65 10.29
CA ALA A 60 -4.02 -15.93 11.53
C ALA A 60 -2.86 -14.92 11.44
N ALA A 61 -1.76 -15.30 10.79
CA ALA A 61 -0.64 -14.39 10.54
C ALA A 61 -1.05 -13.17 9.69
N ALA A 62 -1.79 -13.41 8.59
CA ALA A 62 -2.28 -12.34 7.73
C ALA A 62 -3.26 -11.40 8.46
N GLU A 63 -4.20 -11.94 9.24
CA GLU A 63 -5.12 -11.12 10.05
C GLU A 63 -4.40 -10.37 11.18
N SER A 64 -3.30 -10.92 11.70
CA SER A 64 -2.44 -10.24 12.68
C SER A 64 -1.69 -9.07 12.04
N ALA A 65 -1.18 -9.26 10.83
CA ALA A 65 -0.54 -8.22 10.02
C ALA A 65 -1.51 -7.09 9.66
N ASP A 66 -2.73 -7.41 9.20
CA ASP A 66 -3.76 -6.40 8.93
C ASP A 66 -4.06 -5.53 10.17
N LYS A 67 -4.15 -6.15 11.35
CA LYS A 67 -4.35 -5.41 12.61
C LYS A 67 -3.16 -4.55 13.00
N ALA A 68 -1.94 -4.96 12.67
CA ALA A 68 -0.74 -4.16 12.91
C ALA A 68 -0.69 -2.97 11.96
N ILE A 69 -1.02 -3.19 10.68
CA ILE A 69 -1.16 -2.14 9.68
C ILE A 69 -2.19 -1.11 10.11
N ASP A 70 -3.39 -1.54 10.52
CA ASP A 70 -4.45 -0.62 10.95
C ASP A 70 -3.98 0.26 12.13
N LYS A 71 -3.18 -0.29 13.07
CA LYS A 71 -2.61 0.47 14.18
C LYS A 71 -1.53 1.46 13.76
N GLU A 72 -0.60 1.10 12.87
CA GLU A 72 0.43 2.04 12.39
C GLU A 72 -0.19 3.12 11.49
N VAL A 73 -1.20 2.78 10.68
CA VAL A 73 -1.98 3.76 9.91
C VAL A 73 -2.72 4.71 10.84
N GLU A 74 -3.40 4.20 11.87
CA GLU A 74 -4.03 5.02 12.89
C GLU A 74 -2.98 5.91 13.58
N ALA A 75 -1.78 5.38 13.84
CA ALA A 75 -0.67 6.12 14.41
C ALA A 75 -0.18 7.27 13.51
N VAL A 76 -0.13 7.07 12.19
CA VAL A 76 0.20 8.15 11.24
C VAL A 76 -0.90 9.21 11.16
N LEU A 77 -2.16 8.80 11.31
CA LEU A 77 -3.28 9.73 11.43
C LEU A 77 -3.33 10.45 12.79
N LEU A 78 -2.54 9.96 13.76
CA LEU A 78 -2.42 10.45 15.14
C LEU A 78 -1.02 10.99 15.45
N PRO A 79 -0.77 12.31 15.38
CA PRO A 79 0.49 12.86 15.87
C PRO A 79 0.81 12.51 17.35
N SER A 80 -0.20 12.17 18.17
CA SER A 80 -0.02 11.81 19.58
C SER A 80 0.37 10.34 19.85
N SER A 81 0.27 9.44 18.87
CA SER A 81 0.50 8.00 19.06
C SER A 81 1.98 7.63 19.23
N VAL A 82 2.90 8.54 18.87
CA VAL A 82 4.36 8.40 19.07
C VAL A 82 4.83 8.94 20.43
N GLY A 83 3.92 9.09 21.41
CA GLY A 83 4.28 9.44 22.78
C GLY A 83 4.87 10.86 22.95
N ARG A 84 4.67 11.75 21.98
CA ARG A 84 4.97 13.17 22.12
C ARG A 84 3.67 13.95 22.11
N ASP A 85 3.53 14.85 23.08
CA ASP A 85 2.47 15.85 23.12
C ASP A 85 2.45 16.61 21.78
N VAL A 86 1.28 16.79 21.16
CA VAL A 86 1.11 17.61 19.94
C VAL A 86 1.70 19.02 20.17
N MET A 87 1.67 19.50 21.42
CA MET A 87 2.28 20.76 21.83
C MET A 87 3.82 20.69 21.96
N GLU A 88 4.40 19.52 22.16
CA GLU A 88 5.85 19.30 22.16
C GLU A 88 6.42 19.23 20.74
N TRP A 89 5.66 18.66 19.79
CA TRP A 89 5.97 18.72 18.35
C TRP A 89 6.04 20.16 17.79
N ARG A 90 5.18 21.07 18.28
CA ARG A 90 5.21 22.49 17.88
C ARG A 90 6.48 23.25 18.30
N LYS A 91 7.33 22.67 19.15
CA LYS A 91 8.56 23.30 19.64
C LYS A 91 9.77 23.05 18.74
N ASP A 92 9.75 22.03 17.89
CA ASP A 92 10.81 21.76 16.91
C ASP A 92 10.48 22.44 15.57
N PRO A 93 11.29 23.41 15.09
CA PRO A 93 11.05 24.07 13.81
C PRO A 93 11.00 23.13 12.60
N LYS A 94 11.76 22.02 12.62
CA LYS A 94 11.74 21.03 11.53
C LYS A 94 10.48 20.18 11.57
N ALA A 95 10.09 19.72 12.76
CA ALA A 95 8.84 18.98 12.95
C ALA A 95 7.62 19.82 12.57
N ARG A 96 7.68 21.15 12.79
CA ARG A 96 6.62 22.07 12.40
C ARG A 96 6.40 22.14 10.88
N GLU A 97 7.47 22.18 10.08
CA GLU A 97 7.35 22.21 8.61
C GLU A 97 6.74 20.92 8.06
N GLU A 98 7.14 19.76 8.60
CA GLU A 98 6.58 18.45 8.22
C GLU A 98 5.11 18.34 8.62
N VAL A 99 4.74 18.84 9.81
CA VAL A 99 3.34 18.88 10.26
C VAL A 99 2.51 19.83 9.41
N GLU A 100 3.03 21.00 9.02
CA GLU A 100 2.32 21.92 8.12
C GLU A 100 2.08 21.28 6.75
N LYS A 101 3.08 20.57 6.19
CA LYS A 101 2.92 19.79 4.95
C LYS A 101 1.87 18.68 5.08
N TYR A 102 1.86 17.98 6.22
CA TYR A 102 0.86 16.95 6.52
C TYR A 102 -0.55 17.54 6.61
N CYS A 103 -0.74 18.61 7.37
CA CYS A 103 -2.03 19.29 7.51
C CYS A 103 -2.53 19.79 6.15
N ASP A 104 -1.66 20.43 5.36
CA ASP A 104 -1.96 20.89 4.00
C ASP A 104 -2.39 19.72 3.09
N PHE A 105 -1.73 18.56 3.22
CA PHE A 105 -2.08 17.37 2.45
C PHE A 105 -3.47 16.84 2.84
N MET A 106 -3.76 16.74 4.14
CA MET A 106 -5.05 16.29 4.66
C MET A 106 -6.19 17.24 4.26
N GLU A 107 -5.94 18.56 4.28
CA GLU A 107 -6.93 19.59 3.96
C GLU A 107 -7.26 19.70 2.46
N ARG A 108 -6.43 19.14 1.58
CA ARG A 108 -6.68 19.07 0.13
C ARG A 108 -7.44 17.81 -0.30
N GLY A 109 -7.51 16.79 0.55
CA GLY A 109 -8.10 15.50 0.22
C GLY A 109 -9.60 15.38 0.48
N ALA A 110 -10.19 14.27 0.02
CA ALA A 110 -11.62 13.97 0.20
C ALA A 110 -12.05 13.86 1.68
N CYS A 111 -11.10 13.56 2.58
CA CYS A 111 -11.34 13.41 4.01
C CYS A 111 -11.09 14.67 4.83
N LYS A 112 -10.97 15.83 4.18
CA LYS A 112 -10.78 17.14 4.83
C LYS A 112 -11.74 17.38 6.00
N GLU A 113 -13.03 17.16 5.78
CA GLU A 113 -14.04 17.46 6.81
C GLU A 113 -13.90 16.55 8.04
N SER A 114 -13.63 15.26 7.84
CA SER A 114 -13.33 14.32 8.92
C SER A 114 -12.05 14.70 9.67
N TRP A 115 -11.02 15.16 8.95
CA TRP A 115 -9.78 15.65 9.53
C TRP A 115 -9.99 16.90 10.39
N ILE A 116 -10.66 17.93 9.87
CA ILE A 116 -10.97 19.17 10.61
C ILE A 116 -11.81 18.84 11.85
N ALA A 117 -12.80 17.96 11.72
CA ALA A 117 -13.65 17.53 12.82
C ALA A 117 -12.87 16.82 13.93
N LEU A 118 -11.84 16.04 13.58
CA LEU A 118 -10.93 15.41 14.53
C LEU A 118 -9.99 16.43 15.18
N ALA A 119 -9.38 17.32 14.40
CA ALA A 119 -8.47 18.35 14.92
C ALA A 119 -9.18 19.26 15.95
N GLN A 120 -10.39 19.74 15.62
CA GLN A 120 -11.21 20.54 16.54
C GLN A 120 -11.60 19.78 17.82
N CYS A 121 -11.72 18.45 17.74
CA CYS A 121 -12.02 17.60 18.88
C CYS A 121 -10.86 17.51 19.88
N TRP A 122 -9.61 17.64 19.41
CA TRP A 122 -8.43 17.68 20.27
C TRP A 122 -8.24 19.04 20.94
N ASP A 123 -8.58 20.12 20.25
CA ASP A 123 -8.51 21.47 20.82
C ASP A 123 -9.60 21.74 21.88
N ALA A 124 -10.64 20.90 21.93
CA ALA A 124 -11.74 21.01 22.88
C ALA A 124 -11.43 20.30 24.21
N ALA A 125 -11.43 21.06 25.31
CA ALA A 125 -11.10 20.59 26.65
C ALA A 125 -12.10 19.55 27.22
N ASP A 126 -13.37 19.58 26.79
CA ASP A 126 -14.47 18.81 27.39
C ASP A 126 -14.96 17.65 26.52
N VAL A 127 -14.22 17.24 25.49
CA VAL A 127 -14.66 16.13 24.62
C VAL A 127 -14.25 14.79 25.20
N SER A 128 -15.21 13.87 25.30
CA SER A 128 -14.99 12.53 25.83
C SER A 128 -14.02 11.73 24.96
N LYS A 129 -13.36 10.74 25.56
CA LYS A 129 -12.53 9.77 24.81
C LYS A 129 -13.34 9.08 23.71
N GLU A 130 -14.59 8.70 24.01
CA GLU A 130 -15.49 8.04 23.06
C GLU A 130 -15.76 8.89 21.80
N GLU A 131 -15.96 10.21 21.96
CA GLU A 131 -16.14 11.12 20.83
C GLU A 131 -14.87 11.32 20.01
N LYS A 132 -13.69 11.30 20.66
CA LYS A 132 -12.38 11.31 19.98
C LYS A 132 -12.20 10.04 19.16
N ASP A 133 -12.45 8.88 19.76
CA ASP A 133 -12.35 7.57 19.12
C ASP A 133 -13.33 7.47 17.92
N LYS A 134 -14.56 7.96 18.05
CA LYS A 134 -15.53 8.02 16.94
C LYS A 134 -15.05 8.88 15.77
N ARG A 135 -14.47 10.05 16.04
CA ARG A 135 -13.95 10.94 14.99
C ARG A 135 -12.71 10.38 14.33
N MET A 136 -11.85 9.72 15.10
CA MET A 136 -10.72 8.97 14.55
C MET A 136 -11.19 7.88 13.60
N PHE A 137 -12.16 7.06 14.04
CA PHE A 137 -12.72 5.99 13.21
C PHE A 137 -13.32 6.53 11.90
N MET A 138 -14.04 7.65 11.93
CA MET A 138 -14.58 8.28 10.73
C MET A 138 -13.48 8.77 9.77
N LEU A 139 -12.37 9.33 10.29
CA LEU A 139 -11.24 9.72 9.47
C LEU A 139 -10.56 8.49 8.85
N PHE A 140 -10.30 7.46 9.66
CA PHE A 140 -9.68 6.22 9.22
C PHE A 140 -10.46 5.58 8.07
N GLU A 141 -11.76 5.36 8.25
CA GLU A 141 -12.63 4.78 7.21
C GLU A 141 -12.65 5.62 5.94
N CYS A 142 -12.65 6.96 6.07
CA CYS A 142 -12.56 7.85 4.91
C CYS A 142 -11.22 7.69 4.17
N THR A 143 -10.09 7.70 4.88
CA THR A 143 -8.76 7.56 4.24
C THR A 143 -8.59 6.20 3.59
N LYS A 144 -9.21 5.15 4.14
CA LYS A 144 -9.28 3.82 3.55
C LYS A 144 -10.12 3.79 2.28
N ALA A 145 -11.27 4.47 2.26
CA ALA A 145 -12.13 4.57 1.08
C ALA A 145 -11.51 5.41 -0.05
N HIS A 146 -10.62 6.34 0.29
CA HIS A 146 -9.89 7.20 -0.64
C HIS A 146 -8.39 6.89 -0.65
N SER A 147 -8.05 5.61 -0.54
CA SER A 147 -6.67 5.16 -0.39
C SER A 147 -5.77 5.52 -1.56
N ASP A 148 -6.33 5.76 -2.75
CA ASP A 148 -5.62 6.25 -3.93
C ASP A 148 -4.99 7.63 -3.71
N TYR A 149 -5.72 8.54 -3.05
CA TYR A 149 -5.19 9.85 -2.68
C TYR A 149 -4.25 9.75 -1.48
N TYR A 150 -4.62 8.99 -0.45
CA TYR A 150 -3.87 8.92 0.81
C TYR A 150 -2.70 7.93 0.78
N HIS A 151 -2.49 7.19 -0.32
CA HIS A 151 -1.42 6.21 -0.48
C HIS A 151 -0.05 6.77 -0.06
N PRO A 152 0.41 7.94 -0.55
CA PRO A 152 1.76 8.43 -0.25
C PRO A 152 1.99 8.72 1.24
N LEU A 153 0.90 8.92 2.00
CA LEU A 153 0.94 9.16 3.43
C LEU A 153 0.92 7.85 4.22
N LEU A 154 0.16 6.85 3.77
CA LEU A 154 -0.12 5.64 4.52
C LEU A 154 0.81 4.47 4.17
N GLU A 155 1.33 4.42 2.95
CA GLU A 155 2.19 3.35 2.45
C GLU A 155 3.41 3.10 3.35
N PRO A 156 4.19 4.10 3.80
CA PRO A 156 5.35 3.84 4.65
C PRO A 156 4.99 3.15 5.98
N ALA A 157 3.80 3.44 6.52
CA ALA A 157 3.30 2.81 7.74
C ALA A 157 2.79 1.39 7.47
N ARG A 158 2.12 1.18 6.34
CA ARG A 158 1.66 -0.14 5.89
C ARG A 158 2.83 -1.07 5.68
N ASP A 159 3.85 -0.65 4.95
CA ASP A 159 5.02 -1.48 4.62
C ASP A 159 5.78 -1.87 5.86
N LYS A 160 6.09 -0.89 6.73
CA LYS A 160 6.76 -1.15 8.00
C LYS A 160 5.98 -2.15 8.86
N ALA A 161 4.67 -1.96 9.01
CA ALA A 161 3.84 -2.84 9.82
C ALA A 161 3.74 -4.25 9.23
N LEU A 162 3.62 -4.33 7.89
CA LEU A 162 3.56 -5.59 7.16
C LEU A 162 4.86 -6.36 7.35
N ASP A 163 6.01 -5.73 7.08
CA ASP A 163 7.32 -6.36 7.19
C ASP A 163 7.60 -6.84 8.62
N GLU A 164 7.40 -5.99 9.63
CA GLU A 164 7.65 -6.34 11.03
C GLU A 164 6.72 -7.46 11.54
N GLN A 165 5.42 -7.39 11.22
CA GLN A 165 4.44 -8.33 11.75
C GLN A 165 4.43 -9.66 10.97
N VAL A 166 4.58 -9.63 9.64
CA VAL A 166 4.65 -10.84 8.82
C VAL A 166 5.92 -11.62 9.13
N ALA A 167 7.08 -10.97 9.21
CA ALA A 167 8.32 -11.65 9.58
C ALA A 167 8.19 -12.34 10.94
N LYS A 168 7.65 -11.63 11.94
CA LYS A 168 7.44 -12.17 13.29
C LYS A 168 6.50 -13.39 13.33
N GLU A 169 5.36 -13.32 12.65
CA GLU A 169 4.39 -14.43 12.64
C GLU A 169 4.93 -15.62 11.85
N ILE A 170 5.54 -15.38 10.70
CA ILE A 170 6.11 -16.46 9.87
C ILE A 170 7.28 -17.14 10.61
N GLU A 171 8.18 -16.39 11.23
CA GLU A 171 9.23 -16.95 12.08
C GLU A 171 8.62 -17.81 13.19
N ALA A 172 7.58 -17.34 13.89
CA ALA A 172 6.93 -18.09 14.95
C ALA A 172 6.26 -19.39 14.45
N LEU A 173 5.68 -19.37 13.24
CA LEU A 173 5.00 -20.53 12.65
C LEU A 173 5.97 -21.61 12.19
N PHE A 174 7.10 -21.22 11.60
CA PHE A 174 8.01 -22.16 10.94
C PHE A 174 9.27 -22.45 11.74
N SER A 175 9.55 -21.75 12.85
CA SER A 175 10.73 -21.99 13.70
C SER A 175 10.51 -23.01 14.84
N THR A 176 9.51 -23.88 14.74
CA THR A 176 9.14 -24.84 15.82
C THR A 176 10.13 -26.00 16.03
N SER A 177 11.38 -25.93 15.54
CA SER A 177 12.45 -26.85 15.94
C SER A 177 13.36 -26.19 16.97
N SER A 178 13.64 -26.92 18.06
CA SER A 178 14.32 -26.52 19.30
C SER A 178 15.73 -25.89 19.19
N ASP A 179 16.22 -25.52 18.02
CA ASP A 179 17.46 -24.77 17.85
C ASP A 179 17.11 -23.36 17.39
N GLN A 180 17.34 -22.37 18.26
CA GLN A 180 17.33 -20.95 17.90
C GLN A 180 18.51 -20.64 16.97
N LEU A 181 18.45 -21.16 15.74
CA LEU A 181 19.24 -20.66 14.63
C LEU A 181 18.37 -19.63 13.92
N LYS A 182 18.92 -18.45 13.63
CA LYS A 182 18.29 -17.51 12.70
C LYS A 182 18.13 -18.26 11.37
N VAL A 183 16.92 -18.71 11.09
CA VAL A 183 16.54 -19.27 9.79
C VAL A 183 16.74 -18.13 8.80
N GLY A 184 17.53 -18.34 7.75
CA GLY A 184 17.69 -17.34 6.70
C GLY A 184 16.39 -17.20 5.90
N ASP A 185 16.14 -16.02 5.34
CA ASP A 185 14.92 -15.70 4.56
C ASP A 185 14.63 -16.74 3.46
N ASP A 186 15.68 -17.29 2.84
CA ASP A 186 15.58 -18.33 1.80
C ASP A 186 14.99 -19.65 2.35
N GLU A 187 15.45 -20.12 3.52
CA GLU A 187 14.96 -21.37 4.13
C GLU A 187 13.51 -21.22 4.63
N LEU A 188 13.15 -20.02 5.09
CA LEU A 188 11.79 -19.70 5.51
C LEU A 188 10.83 -19.72 4.32
N THR A 189 11.27 -19.14 3.20
CA THR A 189 10.52 -19.12 1.94
C THR A 189 10.27 -20.55 1.43
N ASP A 190 11.27 -21.42 1.47
CA ASP A 190 11.13 -22.83 1.09
C ASP A 190 10.09 -23.57 1.94
N ARG A 191 10.06 -23.33 3.25
CA ARG A 191 9.07 -23.94 4.16
C ARG A 191 7.65 -23.48 3.86
N ILE A 192 7.45 -22.19 3.55
CA ILE A 192 6.16 -21.66 3.13
C ILE A 192 5.74 -22.29 1.80
N LEU A 193 6.64 -22.37 0.82
CA LEU A 193 6.39 -23.00 -0.46
C LEU A 193 5.98 -24.47 -0.30
N GLU A 194 6.69 -25.23 0.53
CA GLU A 194 6.36 -26.63 0.81
C GLU A 194 4.96 -26.75 1.45
N PHE A 195 4.67 -25.93 2.46
CA PHE A 195 3.36 -25.89 3.11
C PHE A 195 2.24 -25.57 2.10
N MET A 196 2.40 -24.51 1.29
CA MET A 196 1.38 -24.10 0.34
C MET A 196 1.16 -25.15 -0.77
N ASN A 197 2.23 -25.85 -1.17
CA ASN A 197 2.17 -26.94 -2.14
C ASN A 197 1.55 -28.23 -1.57
N GLY A 198 1.53 -28.40 -0.25
CA GLY A 198 0.95 -29.57 0.42
C GLY A 198 -0.57 -29.50 0.63
N GLY A 199 -1.18 -28.32 0.50
CA GLY A 199 -2.59 -28.10 0.81
C GLY A 199 -3.54 -28.06 -0.39
N ALA A 200 -4.84 -27.98 -0.09
CA ALA A 200 -5.91 -27.98 -1.09
C ALA A 200 -5.92 -26.75 -2.03
N CYS A 201 -5.23 -25.67 -1.65
CA CYS A 201 -5.16 -24.42 -2.41
C CYS A 201 -3.94 -24.27 -3.30
N LYS A 202 -3.16 -25.35 -3.50
CA LYS A 202 -1.96 -25.37 -4.34
C LYS A 202 -2.17 -24.69 -5.70
N GLU A 203 -3.21 -25.05 -6.44
CA GLU A 203 -3.44 -24.51 -7.79
C GLU A 203 -3.66 -22.99 -7.80
N SER A 204 -4.42 -22.48 -6.83
CA SER A 204 -4.63 -21.04 -6.68
C SER A 204 -3.34 -20.32 -6.28
N PHE A 205 -2.52 -20.97 -5.43
CA PHE A 205 -1.24 -20.45 -4.99
C PHE A 205 -0.23 -20.38 -6.13
N THR A 206 -0.06 -21.46 -6.90
CA THR A 206 0.85 -21.48 -8.07
C THR A 206 0.48 -20.40 -9.07
N ARG A 207 -0.82 -20.22 -9.38
CA ARG A 207 -1.24 -19.15 -10.30
C ARG A 207 -0.92 -17.75 -9.80
N TRP A 208 -1.04 -17.51 -8.50
CA TRP A 208 -0.66 -16.22 -7.90
C TRP A 208 0.85 -16.01 -7.95
N LEU A 209 1.65 -17.04 -7.63
CA LEU A 209 3.11 -16.99 -7.74
C LEU A 209 3.59 -16.77 -9.17
N ASP A 210 3.01 -17.42 -10.17
CA ASP A 210 3.38 -17.25 -11.57
C ASP A 210 3.27 -15.78 -11.99
N ILE A 211 2.20 -15.09 -11.55
CA ILE A 211 1.99 -13.66 -11.81
C ILE A 211 3.06 -12.80 -11.12
N LEU A 212 3.43 -13.12 -9.88
CA LEU A 212 4.49 -12.38 -9.17
C LEU A 212 5.85 -12.57 -9.83
N MET A 213 6.17 -13.78 -10.26
CA MET A 213 7.45 -14.06 -10.92
C MET A 213 7.55 -13.37 -12.28
N GLU A 214 6.46 -13.30 -13.04
CA GLU A 214 6.41 -12.56 -14.31
C GLU A 214 6.73 -11.06 -14.13
N GLU A 215 6.37 -10.44 -12.99
CA GLU A 215 6.69 -9.04 -12.67
C GLU A 215 8.18 -8.85 -12.38
N VAL A 216 8.76 -9.67 -11.52
CA VAL A 216 10.19 -9.61 -11.18
C VAL A 216 11.04 -9.77 -12.44
N GLU A 217 10.64 -10.65 -13.36
CA GLU A 217 11.30 -10.82 -14.66
C GLU A 217 11.11 -9.62 -15.61
N ALA A 218 10.00 -8.89 -15.52
CA ALA A 218 9.75 -7.69 -16.31
C ALA A 218 10.59 -6.50 -15.80
N ASP A 219 10.67 -6.31 -14.49
CA ASP A 219 11.42 -5.22 -13.86
C ASP A 219 12.93 -5.37 -14.04
N THR A 220 13.45 -6.59 -13.90
CA THR A 220 14.88 -6.88 -14.15
C THR A 220 15.28 -6.63 -15.60
N ARG A 221 14.38 -6.84 -16.58
CA ARG A 221 14.61 -6.51 -18.00
C ARG A 221 14.57 -5.01 -18.27
N ASN A 222 13.71 -4.26 -17.58
CA ASN A 222 13.60 -2.81 -17.73
C ASN A 222 14.75 -2.05 -17.07
N GLN A 223 15.33 -2.59 -15.98
CA GLN A 223 16.51 -1.98 -15.32
C GLN A 223 17.84 -2.27 -16.03
N SER A 224 17.87 -3.24 -16.96
CA SER A 224 19.07 -3.64 -17.71
C SER A 224 19.12 -3.10 -19.16
N SER A 225 18.14 -2.29 -19.56
CA SER A 225 18.04 -1.62 -20.88
C SER A 225 18.30 -0.11 -20.78
#